data_AF-A0A7S2E019-F1
#
_entry.id   AF-A0A7S2E019-F1
#
_cell.length_a   1.000
_cell.length_b   1.000
_cell.length_c   1.000
_cell.angle_alpha   90.00
_cell.angle_beta   90.00
_cell.angle_gamma   90.00
#
_symmetry.space_group_name_H-M   'P 1'
#
loop_
_entity.id
_entity.type
_entity.pdbx_description
1 polymer ?
#
loop_
_entity_poly.entity_id
_entity_poly.type
_entity_poly.pdbx_seq_one_letter_code
_entity_poly.pdbx_strand_id
1 'polypeptide(L)'
;RRLVKLSFSTTEGLQRAVRDLRNEIKRQSKGDGFAFDTPHKKGDGAASAMDSVEELYEYDVNYMNRVCIDNCINCGKWFQVLRNQMATSVDDIWDTQCTLTAKDEMLAKPGLRIFAWDIECTKEPLKFPDSAHDRITLISVMVDGSGFLIVNRAEVSADIEPLEYTPKPEYEGLFSTYNEADEAALIRRFFQLIRDTS
;
A
#
# COMPACT_ATOMS: atom_id res chain seq x y z
N ARG A 1 -26.50 19.14 11.79
CA ARG A 1 -25.29 19.96 12.03
C ARG A 1 -24.94 20.67 10.73
N ARG A 2 -24.51 21.94 10.77
CA ARG A 2 -24.04 22.65 9.56
C ARG A 2 -22.52 22.49 9.49
N LEU A 3 -22.00 22.10 8.32
CA LEU A 3 -20.57 21.88 8.08
C LEU A 3 -20.11 22.77 6.93
N VAL A 4 -18.84 23.17 6.96
CA VAL A 4 -18.19 23.90 5.86
C VAL A 4 -17.22 22.94 5.19
N LYS A 5 -17.44 22.61 3.91
CA LYS A 5 -16.52 21.78 3.13
C LYS A 5 -15.38 22.65 2.63
N LEU A 6 -14.15 22.29 3.00
CA LEU A 6 -12.92 22.90 2.48
C LEU A 6 -12.34 22.01 1.39
N SER A 7 -11.86 22.60 0.30
CA SER A 7 -11.24 21.88 -0.81
C SER A 7 -9.84 22.42 -1.07
N PHE A 8 -8.93 21.51 -1.37
CA PHE A 8 -7.51 21.79 -1.52
C PHE A 8 -7.00 21.11 -2.79
N SER A 9 -6.06 21.75 -3.49
CA SER A 9 -5.42 21.16 -4.67
C SER A 9 -4.42 20.05 -4.33
N THR A 10 -3.95 19.99 -3.07
CA THR A 10 -2.88 19.08 -2.63
C THR A 10 -3.09 18.60 -1.20
N THR A 11 -2.55 17.42 -0.87
CA THR A 11 -2.53 16.89 0.50
C THR A 11 -1.71 17.77 1.43
N GLU A 12 -0.62 18.38 0.96
CA GLU A 12 0.20 19.31 1.75
C GLU A 12 -0.59 20.57 2.10
N GLY A 13 -1.41 21.08 1.16
CA GLY A 13 -2.30 22.22 1.39
C GLY A 13 -3.32 21.94 2.48
N LEU A 14 -3.98 20.77 2.43
CA LEU A 14 -4.87 20.30 3.49
C LEU A 14 -4.14 20.24 4.83
N GLN A 15 -2.95 19.61 4.89
CA GLN A 15 -2.21 19.46 6.15
C GLN A 15 -1.75 20.80 6.74
N ARG A 16 -1.40 21.80 5.90
CA ARG A 16 -1.14 23.17 6.36
C ARG A 16 -2.39 23.78 7.01
N ALA A 17 -3.53 23.77 6.32
CA ALA A 17 -4.77 24.33 6.84
C ALA A 17 -5.21 23.64 8.13
N VAL A 18 -5.09 22.31 8.23
CA VAL A 18 -5.40 21.55 9.45
C VAL A 18 -4.51 21.97 10.61
N ARG A 19 -3.20 22.17 10.38
CA ARG A 19 -2.29 22.67 11.42
C ARG A 19 -2.68 24.06 11.89
N ASP A 20 -2.94 24.98 10.97
CA ASP A 20 -3.27 26.36 11.28
C ASP A 20 -4.59 26.45 12.07
N LEU A 21 -5.63 25.74 11.61
CA LEU A 21 -6.93 25.68 12.29
C LEU A 21 -6.83 25.02 13.67
N ARG A 22 -6.07 23.93 13.82
CA ARG A 22 -5.87 23.29 15.13
C ARG A 22 -5.14 24.21 16.12
N ASN A 23 -4.16 24.98 15.66
CA ASN A 23 -3.44 25.92 16.51
C ASN A 23 -4.37 27.03 17.01
N GLU A 24 -5.26 27.51 16.15
CA GLU A 24 -6.23 28.54 16.48
C GLU A 24 -7.31 28.05 17.46
N ILE A 25 -7.88 26.86 17.23
CA ILE A 25 -8.83 26.21 18.15
C ILE A 25 -8.20 26.01 19.54
N LYS A 26 -6.92 25.59 19.60
CA LYS A 26 -6.18 25.47 20.88
C LYS A 26 -5.93 26.81 21.55
N ARG A 27 -5.76 27.90 20.80
CA ARG A 27 -5.57 29.25 21.35
C ARG A 27 -6.84 29.72 22.05
N GLN A 28 -8.00 29.48 21.45
CA GLN A 28 -9.31 29.79 22.03
C GLN A 28 -9.55 28.98 23.31
N SER A 29 -9.23 27.68 23.32
CA SER A 29 -9.44 26.83 24.52
C SER A 29 -8.56 27.21 25.72
N LYS A 30 -7.46 27.93 25.52
CA LYS A 30 -6.57 28.40 26.60
C LYS A 30 -7.03 29.74 27.21
N GLY A 31 -7.97 30.45 26.58
CA GLY A 31 -8.49 31.73 27.06
C GLY A 31 -9.37 31.64 28.33
N ASP A 32 -9.86 30.43 28.67
CA ASP A 32 -10.75 30.19 29.82
C ASP A 32 -10.03 29.70 31.08
N GLY A 33 -8.68 29.70 31.10
CA GLY A 33 -7.91 29.37 32.28
C GLY A 33 -7.87 30.53 33.28
N PHE A 34 -8.58 30.39 34.41
CA PHE A 34 -8.53 31.21 35.64
C PHE A 34 -7.36 32.21 35.73
N ALA A 35 -7.55 33.41 35.15
CA ALA A 35 -6.69 34.56 35.42
C ALA A 35 -7.40 35.42 36.49
N PHE A 36 -7.09 35.15 37.76
CA PHE A 36 -7.40 36.07 38.85
C PHE A 36 -6.47 37.27 38.67
N ASP A 37 -7.05 38.45 38.41
CA ASP A 37 -6.40 39.77 38.44
C ASP A 37 -5.81 40.34 37.13
N THR A 38 -6.64 40.47 36.07
CA THR A 38 -6.39 41.48 35.02
C THR A 38 -7.66 42.31 34.76
N PRO A 39 -7.60 43.66 34.81
CA PRO A 39 -8.78 44.49 34.63
C PRO A 39 -9.31 44.33 33.21
N HIS A 40 -10.59 43.94 33.10
CA HIS A 40 -11.33 43.82 31.86
C HIS A 40 -11.22 45.09 30.99
N LYS A 41 -10.41 45.04 29.94
CA LYS A 41 -10.69 45.81 28.74
C LYS A 41 -11.88 45.15 28.04
N LYS A 42 -13.10 45.59 28.38
CA LYS A 42 -14.25 45.49 27.48
C LYS A 42 -13.97 46.37 26.26
N GLY A 43 -13.23 45.82 25.31
CA GLY A 43 -13.20 46.30 23.94
C GLY A 43 -14.37 45.66 23.20
N ASP A 44 -15.20 46.51 22.60
CA ASP A 44 -16.36 46.18 21.77
C ASP A 44 -15.91 45.56 20.43
N GLY A 45 -15.21 44.42 20.50
CA GLY A 45 -14.72 43.69 19.33
C GLY A 45 -15.80 42.73 18.85
N ALA A 46 -16.26 42.91 17.61
CA ALA A 46 -17.17 41.97 16.95
C ALA A 46 -16.64 40.52 17.12
N ALA A 47 -17.52 39.59 17.51
CA ALA A 47 -17.18 38.18 17.62
C ALA A 47 -16.50 37.73 16.32
N SER A 48 -15.32 37.12 16.43
CA SER A 48 -14.58 36.67 15.26
C SER A 48 -15.33 35.48 14.67
N ALA A 49 -15.38 35.39 13.34
CA ALA A 49 -15.95 34.20 12.66
C ALA A 49 -15.25 32.90 13.11
N MET A 50 -14.00 33.01 13.57
CA MET A 50 -13.22 31.90 14.10
C MET A 50 -13.76 31.38 15.44
N ASP A 51 -14.46 32.19 16.22
CA ASP A 51 -15.06 31.79 17.51
C ASP A 51 -16.25 30.84 17.33
N SER A 52 -16.74 30.69 16.10
CA SER A 52 -17.79 29.74 15.73
C SER A 52 -17.26 28.37 15.27
N VAL A 53 -15.94 28.19 15.20
CA VAL A 53 -15.31 26.93 14.75
C VAL A 53 -15.12 25.99 15.94
N GLU A 54 -15.91 24.92 15.98
CA GLU A 54 -15.88 23.95 17.08
C GLU A 54 -14.81 22.87 16.89
N GLU A 55 -14.85 22.18 15.75
CA GLU A 55 -14.07 20.97 15.52
C GLU A 55 -13.82 20.74 14.02
N LEU A 56 -12.76 19.99 13.72
CA LEU A 56 -12.42 19.53 12.39
C LEU A 56 -12.86 18.08 12.21
N TYR A 57 -13.47 17.78 11.06
CA TYR A 57 -13.93 16.44 10.71
C TYR A 57 -13.18 15.90 9.49
N GLU A 58 -12.97 14.58 9.45
CA GLU A 58 -12.46 13.81 8.30
C GLU A 58 -11.13 14.32 7.70
N TYR A 59 -10.34 15.05 8.47
CA TYR A 59 -9.06 15.64 8.03
C TYR A 59 -7.90 14.63 7.98
N ASP A 60 -8.09 13.44 8.57
CA ASP A 60 -7.12 12.36 8.69
C ASP A 60 -7.39 11.19 7.73
N VAL A 61 -8.45 11.29 6.92
CA VAL A 61 -8.75 10.28 5.89
C VAL A 61 -7.65 10.32 4.82
N ASN A 62 -6.98 9.18 4.61
CA ASN A 62 -5.98 9.04 3.56
C ASN A 62 -6.58 9.42 2.19
N TYR A 63 -5.85 10.21 1.41
CA TYR A 63 -6.32 10.70 0.12
C TYR A 63 -6.77 9.58 -0.84
N MET A 64 -5.99 8.50 -0.93
CA MET A 64 -6.36 7.36 -1.78
C MET A 64 -7.66 6.71 -1.31
N ASN A 65 -7.84 6.55 0.00
CA ASN A 65 -9.09 6.01 0.55
C ASN A 65 -10.27 6.94 0.26
N ARG A 66 -10.09 8.26 0.42
CA ARG A 66 -11.12 9.25 0.09
C ARG A 66 -11.53 9.15 -1.38
N VAL A 67 -10.57 9.12 -2.30
CA VAL A 67 -10.83 8.95 -3.73
C VAL A 67 -11.60 7.65 -4.00
N CYS A 68 -11.16 6.52 -3.43
CA CYS A 68 -11.82 5.24 -3.63
C CYS A 68 -13.25 5.20 -3.06
N ILE A 69 -13.48 5.78 -1.87
CA ILE A 69 -14.80 5.83 -1.23
C ILE A 69 -15.75 6.71 -2.06
N ASP A 70 -15.34 7.94 -2.35
CA ASP A 70 -16.18 8.92 -3.05
C ASP A 70 -16.55 8.45 -4.47
N ASN A 71 -15.67 7.67 -5.12
CA ASN A 71 -15.89 7.12 -6.47
C ASN A 71 -16.34 5.65 -6.47
N CYS A 72 -16.61 5.04 -5.31
CA CYS A 72 -17.01 3.64 -5.16
C CYS A 72 -16.05 2.63 -5.86
N ILE A 73 -14.74 2.91 -5.83
CA ILE A 73 -13.70 2.06 -6.41
C ILE A 73 -13.26 1.03 -5.36
N ASN A 74 -13.36 -0.25 -5.70
CA ASN A 74 -12.93 -1.36 -4.86
C ASN A 74 -12.06 -2.34 -5.67
N CYS A 75 -11.06 -2.93 -5.02
CA CYS A 75 -10.28 -4.01 -5.64
C CYS A 75 -11.18 -5.22 -5.93
N GLY A 76 -10.84 -5.98 -6.97
CA GLY A 76 -11.59 -7.17 -7.38
C GLY A 76 -12.85 -6.92 -8.22
N LYS A 77 -13.22 -5.66 -8.47
CA LYS A 77 -14.24 -5.29 -9.46
C LYS A 77 -13.61 -5.07 -10.83
N TRP A 78 -14.41 -5.28 -11.87
CA TRP A 78 -14.06 -4.89 -13.23
C TRP A 78 -14.47 -3.44 -13.47
N PHE A 79 -13.60 -2.69 -14.15
CA PHE A 79 -13.87 -1.32 -14.52
C PHE A 79 -13.61 -1.12 -16.01
N GLN A 80 -14.48 -0.36 -16.66
CA GLN A 80 -14.18 0.28 -17.93
C GLN A 80 -13.49 1.61 -17.64
N VAL A 81 -12.30 1.79 -18.20
CA VAL A 81 -11.52 3.02 -18.08
C VAL A 81 -11.55 3.73 -19.43
N LEU A 82 -12.11 4.93 -19.49
CA LEU A 82 -12.14 5.75 -20.70
C LEU A 82 -11.37 7.05 -20.46
N ARG A 83 -10.49 7.41 -21.39
CA ARG A 83 -9.77 8.69 -21.34
C ARG A 83 -10.48 9.69 -22.24
N ASN A 84 -10.79 10.89 -21.73
CA ASN A 84 -11.22 11.98 -22.59
C ASN A 84 -9.99 12.54 -23.32
N GLN A 85 -9.83 12.19 -24.60
CA GLN A 85 -8.70 12.66 -25.42
C GLN A 85 -8.79 14.15 -25.78
N MET A 86 -9.97 14.76 -25.64
CA MET A 86 -10.20 16.17 -25.91
C MET A 86 -10.18 17.03 -24.65
N ALA A 87 -9.88 16.43 -23.48
CA ALA A 87 -9.75 17.20 -22.24
C ALA A 87 -8.57 18.17 -22.36
N THR A 88 -8.87 19.46 -22.42
CA THR A 88 -7.85 20.52 -22.55
C THR A 88 -7.49 21.15 -21.21
N SER A 89 -8.28 20.88 -20.18
CA SER A 89 -8.07 21.45 -18.86
C SER A 89 -7.45 20.42 -17.91
N VAL A 90 -6.40 20.82 -17.20
CA VAL A 90 -5.88 20.09 -16.04
C VAL A 90 -6.64 20.43 -14.76
N ASP A 91 -7.41 21.53 -14.77
CA ASP A 91 -8.00 22.15 -13.58
C ASP A 91 -9.54 22.08 -13.56
N ASP A 92 -10.18 21.71 -14.67
CA ASP A 92 -11.64 21.56 -14.73
C ASP A 92 -12.04 20.15 -14.30
N ILE A 93 -12.52 20.06 -13.06
CA ILE A 93 -12.97 18.82 -12.42
C ILE A 93 -14.16 18.19 -13.16
N TRP A 94 -14.91 18.97 -13.95
CA TRP A 94 -16.04 18.47 -14.75
C TRP A 94 -15.62 17.97 -16.15
N ASP A 95 -14.42 18.35 -16.62
CA ASP A 95 -13.75 17.78 -17.78
C ASP A 95 -12.76 16.70 -17.32
N THR A 96 -13.32 15.57 -16.85
CA THR A 96 -12.49 14.50 -16.30
C THR A 96 -11.62 13.89 -17.39
N GLN A 97 -10.29 13.99 -17.25
CA GLN A 97 -9.35 13.32 -18.15
C GLN A 97 -9.58 11.80 -18.23
N CYS A 98 -10.22 11.20 -17.22
CA CYS A 98 -10.51 9.77 -17.15
C CYS A 98 -11.85 9.50 -16.47
N THR A 99 -12.68 8.63 -17.03
CA THR A 99 -13.89 8.09 -16.40
C THR A 99 -13.72 6.60 -16.10
N LEU A 100 -14.15 6.20 -14.90
CA LEU A 100 -14.18 4.81 -14.46
C LEU A 100 -15.64 4.39 -14.29
N THR A 101 -16.05 3.32 -14.97
CA THR A 101 -17.40 2.74 -14.84
C THR A 101 -17.27 1.29 -14.39
N ALA A 102 -17.86 0.95 -13.24
CA ALA A 102 -17.88 -0.42 -12.75
C ALA A 102 -18.70 -1.30 -13.71
N LYS A 103 -18.21 -2.51 -13.98
CA LYS A 103 -18.91 -3.55 -14.74
C LYS A 103 -19.45 -4.60 -13.79
N ASP A 104 -20.57 -4.30 -13.14
CA ASP A 104 -21.15 -5.16 -12.09
C ASP A 104 -21.62 -6.52 -12.61
N GLU A 105 -21.85 -6.64 -13.93
CA GLU A 105 -22.17 -7.91 -14.60
C GLU A 105 -20.98 -8.88 -14.67
N MET A 106 -19.75 -8.39 -14.57
CA MET A 106 -18.54 -9.21 -14.63
C MET A 106 -18.19 -9.77 -13.24
N LEU A 107 -18.80 -10.91 -12.89
CA LEU A 107 -18.63 -11.54 -11.57
C LEU A 107 -17.37 -12.43 -11.47
N ALA A 108 -16.90 -12.96 -12.60
CA ALA A 108 -15.72 -13.82 -12.62
C ALA A 108 -14.45 -13.01 -12.35
N LYS A 109 -13.64 -13.45 -11.39
CA LYS A 109 -12.34 -12.82 -11.12
C LYS A 109 -11.39 -13.05 -12.30
N PRO A 110 -10.48 -12.11 -12.61
CA PRO A 110 -9.43 -12.37 -13.57
C PRO A 110 -8.56 -13.55 -13.09
N GLY A 111 -8.06 -14.34 -14.03
CA GLY A 111 -6.96 -15.26 -13.74
C GLY A 111 -5.74 -14.44 -13.37
N LEU A 112 -5.32 -14.55 -12.11
CA LEU A 112 -4.08 -13.94 -11.63
C LEU A 112 -2.97 -14.97 -11.73
N ARG A 113 -1.80 -14.53 -12.17
CA ARG A 113 -0.59 -15.32 -12.00
C ARG A 113 -0.14 -15.20 -10.55
N ILE A 114 0.07 -16.35 -9.91
CA ILE A 114 0.49 -16.40 -8.50
C ILE A 114 1.91 -16.93 -8.44
N PHE A 115 2.82 -16.11 -7.92
CA PHE A 115 4.21 -16.46 -7.67
C PHE A 115 4.39 -16.64 -6.15
N ALA A 116 4.32 -17.88 -5.67
CA ALA A 116 4.54 -18.22 -4.28
C ALA A 116 5.96 -18.76 -4.11
N TRP A 117 6.65 -18.36 -3.04
CA TRP A 117 8.00 -18.82 -2.77
C TRP A 117 8.26 -18.95 -1.27
N ASP A 118 9.23 -19.80 -0.94
CA ASP A 118 9.73 -20.00 0.41
C ASP A 118 11.25 -20.24 0.37
N ILE A 119 11.96 -19.82 1.42
CA ILE A 119 13.42 -19.96 1.50
C ILE A 119 13.85 -20.79 2.70
N GLU A 120 14.91 -21.54 2.47
CA GLU A 120 15.70 -22.16 3.54
C GLU A 120 17.03 -21.43 3.66
N CYS A 121 17.54 -21.33 4.88
CA CYS A 121 18.79 -20.66 5.18
C CYS A 121 19.61 -21.46 6.19
N THR A 122 20.90 -21.21 6.22
CA THR A 122 21.75 -21.66 7.33
C THR A 122 21.29 -20.99 8.63
N LYS A 123 21.62 -21.62 9.75
CA LYS A 123 21.45 -21.01 11.07
C LYS A 123 22.36 -21.67 12.08
N GLU A 124 22.82 -20.89 13.05
CA GLU A 124 23.53 -21.45 14.20
C GLU A 124 22.63 -22.36 15.06
N PRO A 125 23.19 -23.39 15.72
CA PRO A 125 22.44 -24.22 16.65
C PRO A 125 21.77 -23.39 17.75
N LEU A 126 20.49 -23.66 18.01
CA LEU A 126 19.67 -22.99 19.03
C LEU A 126 19.49 -21.47 18.85
N LYS A 127 19.78 -20.92 17.66
CA LYS A 127 19.49 -19.53 17.31
C LYS A 127 18.52 -19.40 16.14
N PHE A 128 17.95 -18.21 16.00
CA PHE A 128 17.27 -17.79 14.79
C PHE A 128 18.30 -17.46 13.69
N PRO A 129 17.93 -17.61 12.41
CA PRO A 129 18.76 -17.15 11.30
C PRO A 129 19.06 -15.64 11.39
N ASP A 130 20.29 -15.25 11.06
CA ASP A 130 20.75 -13.87 10.99
C ASP A 130 21.28 -13.54 9.59
N SER A 131 20.57 -12.66 8.88
CA SER A 131 20.91 -12.23 7.51
C SER A 131 22.31 -11.64 7.33
N ALA A 132 22.98 -11.20 8.40
CA ALA A 132 24.34 -10.67 8.31
C ALA A 132 25.41 -11.77 8.14
N HIS A 133 25.12 -13.00 8.57
CA HIS A 133 26.09 -14.09 8.66
C HIS A 133 25.60 -15.39 8.02
N ASP A 134 24.29 -15.65 8.07
CA ASP A 134 23.65 -16.80 7.47
C ASP A 134 23.35 -16.59 5.99
N ARG A 135 23.33 -17.70 5.26
CA ARG A 135 23.17 -17.73 3.80
C ARG A 135 21.90 -18.46 3.40
N ILE A 136 21.33 -18.08 2.27
CA ILE A 136 20.23 -18.80 1.65
C ILE A 136 20.77 -20.09 1.04
N THR A 137 20.16 -21.21 1.43
CA THR A 137 20.53 -22.56 0.95
C THR A 137 19.66 -22.99 -0.22
N LEU A 138 18.35 -22.71 -0.15
CA LEU A 138 17.36 -23.11 -1.15
C LEU A 138 16.30 -22.00 -1.31
N ILE A 139 15.76 -21.86 -2.53
CA ILE A 139 14.50 -21.16 -2.76
C ILE A 139 13.56 -22.11 -3.49
N SER A 140 12.42 -22.42 -2.88
CA SER A 140 11.32 -23.12 -3.56
C SER A 140 10.33 -22.09 -4.10
N VAL A 141 9.88 -22.30 -5.34
CA VAL A 141 8.96 -21.40 -6.04
C VAL A 141 7.86 -22.23 -6.69
N MET A 142 6.62 -21.78 -6.59
CA MET A 142 5.47 -22.29 -7.32
C MET A 142 4.84 -21.16 -8.13
N VAL A 143 4.74 -21.35 -9.45
CA VAL A 143 4.10 -20.39 -10.37
C VAL A 143 3.07 -21.11 -11.22
N ASP A 144 1.79 -20.76 -11.08
CA ASP A 144 0.68 -21.35 -11.86
C ASP A 144 0.70 -22.90 -11.92
N GLY A 145 1.13 -23.55 -10.83
CA GLY A 145 1.25 -25.01 -10.72
C GLY A 145 2.62 -25.59 -11.13
N SER A 146 3.50 -24.79 -11.73
CA SER A 146 4.87 -25.20 -12.04
C SER A 146 5.81 -24.94 -10.86
N GLY A 147 6.50 -25.97 -10.39
CA GLY A 147 7.48 -25.88 -9.31
C GLY A 147 8.90 -25.66 -9.80
N PHE A 148 9.64 -24.82 -9.09
CA PHE A 148 11.07 -24.60 -9.28
C PHE A 148 11.79 -24.66 -7.93
N LEU A 149 12.91 -25.38 -7.88
CA LEU A 149 13.79 -25.41 -6.72
C LEU A 149 15.16 -24.85 -7.13
N ILE A 150 15.53 -23.69 -6.60
CA ILE A 150 16.84 -23.09 -6.82
C ILE A 150 17.73 -23.48 -5.64
N VAL A 151 18.91 -24.01 -5.93
CA VAL A 151 19.82 -24.61 -4.96
C VAL A 151 21.14 -23.86 -4.95
N ASN A 152 21.61 -23.46 -3.77
CA ASN A 152 22.94 -22.91 -3.59
C ASN A 152 23.95 -24.04 -3.34
N ARG A 153 24.77 -24.35 -4.34
CA ARG A 153 25.78 -25.42 -4.29
C ARG A 153 26.99 -25.09 -3.42
N ALA A 154 27.12 -23.86 -2.92
CA ALA A 154 28.11 -23.54 -1.90
C ALA A 154 27.72 -24.10 -0.52
N GLU A 155 26.43 -24.30 -0.26
CA GLU A 155 25.90 -24.79 1.02
C GLU A 155 25.40 -26.24 0.95
N VAL A 156 24.82 -26.63 -0.19
CA VAL A 156 24.43 -28.02 -0.45
C VAL A 156 25.62 -28.77 -1.03
N SER A 157 25.84 -30.04 -0.70
CA SER A 157 27.04 -30.79 -1.14
C SER A 157 26.90 -31.51 -2.48
N ALA A 158 25.68 -31.88 -2.88
CA ALA A 158 25.37 -32.53 -4.15
C ALA A 158 24.28 -31.78 -4.95
N ASP A 159 24.31 -31.95 -6.28
CA ASP A 159 23.25 -31.44 -7.16
C ASP A 159 21.93 -32.15 -6.81
N ILE A 160 20.84 -31.39 -6.82
CA ILE A 160 19.48 -31.93 -6.63
C ILE A 160 18.87 -32.15 -8.01
N GLU A 161 18.47 -33.39 -8.28
CA GLU A 161 17.72 -33.77 -9.49
C GLU A 161 16.27 -33.28 -9.41
N PRO A 162 15.58 -33.06 -10.54
CA PRO A 162 14.15 -32.77 -10.56
C PRO A 162 13.34 -33.77 -9.74
N LEU A 163 12.36 -33.28 -8.99
CA LEU A 163 11.62 -34.08 -8.03
C LEU A 163 10.12 -33.81 -8.08
N GLU A 164 9.35 -34.76 -7.56
CA GLU A 164 7.91 -34.63 -7.37
C GLU A 164 7.56 -34.69 -5.89
N TYR A 165 6.76 -33.72 -5.45
CA TYR A 165 6.14 -33.70 -4.14
C TYR A 165 4.65 -33.36 -4.29
N THR A 166 3.84 -34.41 -4.49
CA THR A 166 2.37 -34.31 -4.64
C THR A 166 1.68 -34.86 -3.39
N PRO A 167 1.47 -34.05 -2.32
CA PRO A 167 0.88 -34.54 -1.07
C PRO A 167 -0.59 -34.96 -1.21
N LYS A 168 -1.31 -34.39 -2.18
CA LYS A 168 -2.66 -34.78 -2.60
C LYS A 168 -2.79 -34.62 -4.12
N PRO A 169 -3.70 -35.35 -4.78
CA PRO A 169 -3.91 -35.22 -6.23
C PRO A 169 -4.24 -33.80 -6.70
N GLU A 170 -4.98 -33.02 -5.90
CA GLU A 170 -5.28 -31.61 -6.18
C GLU A 170 -4.11 -30.64 -5.93
N TYR A 171 -3.00 -31.12 -5.34
CA TYR A 171 -1.81 -30.34 -5.04
C TYR A 171 -0.59 -30.96 -5.72
N GLU A 172 -0.63 -30.99 -7.06
CA GLU A 172 0.51 -31.41 -7.88
C GLU A 172 1.72 -30.51 -7.62
N GLY A 173 2.89 -31.12 -7.38
CA GLY A 173 4.12 -30.42 -7.07
C GLY A 173 5.28 -31.00 -7.85
N LEU A 174 5.33 -30.72 -9.16
CA LEU A 174 6.44 -31.09 -10.03
C LEU A 174 7.49 -29.98 -10.02
N PHE A 175 8.70 -30.28 -9.51
CA PHE A 175 9.78 -29.32 -9.35
C PHE A 175 10.91 -29.56 -10.33
N SER A 176 11.16 -28.57 -11.19
CA SER A 176 12.42 -28.45 -11.92
C SER A 176 13.49 -27.83 -11.02
N THR A 177 14.73 -28.31 -11.10
CA THR A 177 15.81 -27.82 -10.24
C THR A 177 16.82 -26.95 -10.98
N TYR A 178 17.32 -25.93 -10.30
CA TYR A 178 18.42 -25.07 -10.74
C TYR A 178 19.55 -25.14 -9.70
N ASN A 179 20.60 -25.90 -10.00
CA ASN A 179 21.78 -26.02 -9.17
C ASN A 179 22.75 -24.87 -9.48
N GLU A 180 22.68 -23.79 -8.71
CA GLU A 180 23.46 -22.58 -8.91
C GLU A 180 24.76 -22.61 -8.08
N ALA A 181 25.86 -22.12 -8.63
CA ALA A 181 27.19 -22.28 -8.06
C ALA A 181 27.36 -21.63 -6.67
N ASP A 182 26.68 -20.51 -6.43
CA ASP A 182 26.74 -19.74 -5.20
C ASP A 182 25.41 -19.00 -4.92
N GLU A 183 25.33 -18.38 -3.74
CA GLU A 183 24.16 -17.60 -3.30
C GLU A 183 23.82 -16.44 -4.25
N ALA A 184 24.83 -15.80 -4.84
CA ALA A 184 24.60 -14.68 -5.75
C ALA A 184 23.97 -15.15 -7.07
N ALA A 185 24.41 -16.30 -7.60
CA ALA A 185 23.81 -16.96 -8.76
C ALA A 185 22.37 -17.42 -8.45
N LEU A 186 22.12 -17.97 -7.27
CA LEU A 186 20.78 -18.33 -6.79
C LEU A 186 19.84 -17.11 -6.76
N ILE A 187 20.27 -15.98 -6.21
CA ILE A 187 19.44 -14.74 -6.16
C ILE A 187 19.19 -14.20 -7.57
N ARG A 188 20.20 -14.24 -8.46
CA ARG A 188 20.01 -13.84 -9.87
C ARG A 188 19.01 -14.75 -10.58
N ARG A 189 19.06 -16.07 -10.36
CA ARG A 189 18.09 -17.03 -10.89
C ARG A 189 16.69 -16.72 -10.39
N PHE A 190 16.53 -16.43 -9.10
CA PHE A 190 15.24 -16.07 -8.52
C PHE A 190 14.63 -14.84 -9.19
N PHE A 191 15.40 -13.75 -9.33
CA PHE A 191 14.92 -12.57 -10.04
C PHE A 191 14.68 -12.82 -11.53
N GLN A 192 15.45 -13.72 -12.16
CA GLN A 192 15.19 -14.14 -13.54
C GLN A 192 13.83 -14.84 -13.64
N LEU A 193 13.50 -15.77 -12.73
CA LEU A 193 12.18 -16.40 -12.68
C LEU A 193 11.07 -15.37 -12.48
N ILE A 194 11.24 -14.41 -11.58
CA ILE A 194 10.25 -13.32 -11.39
C ILE A 194 10.01 -12.56 -12.70
N ARG A 195 11.07 -12.22 -13.45
CA ARG A 195 10.94 -11.50 -14.73
C ARG A 195 10.29 -12.35 -15.82
N ASP A 196 10.74 -13.60 -15.97
CA ASP A 196 10.25 -14.49 -17.04
C ASP A 196 8.81 -14.94 -16.81
N THR A 197 8.40 -14.96 -15.54
CA THR A 197 7.04 -15.26 -15.13
C THR A 197 6.24 -14.03 -14.75
N SER A 198 6.72 -12.81 -14.94
CA SER A 198 5.90 -11.60 -14.76
C SER A 198 4.93 -11.33 -15.90
#